data_AF-A0A5K0WCT3-F1
#
_entry.id   AF-A0A5K0WCT3-F1
#
_cell.length_a   1.000
_cell.length_b   1.000
_cell.length_c   1.000
_cell.angle_alpha   90.00
_cell.angle_beta   90.00
_cell.angle_gamma   90.00
#
_symmetry.space_group_name_H-M   'P 1'
#
loop_
_entity.id
_entity.type
_entity.pdbx_description
1 polymer ?
#
loop_
_entity_poly.entity_id
_entity_poly.type
_entity_poly.pdbx_seq_one_letter_code
_entity_poly.pdbx_strand_id
1 'polypeptide(L)' 'QRLLVIGGGGTVGLAAIQLAVDKGCIVSTTCGSESVSRLQAAGVEQAVDYKAE' A
#
# COMPACT_ATOMS: atom_id res chain seq x y z
N GLN A 1 -12.06 6.49 6.22
CA GLN A 1 -10.95 6.52 7.20
C GLN A 1 -9.63 6.47 6.46
N ARG A 2 -8.58 7.14 6.94
CA ARG A 2 -7.26 7.15 6.28
C ARG A 2 -6.28 6.26 7.06
N LEU A 3 -5.57 5.38 6.36
CA LEU A 3 -4.65 4.40 6.94
C LEU A 3 -3.29 4.51 6.25
N LEU A 4 -2.22 4.64 7.04
CA LEU A 4 -0.85 4.52 6.56
C LEU A 4 -0.31 3.13 6.89
N VAL A 5 0.12 2.39 5.89
CA VAL A 5 0.76 1.06 6.03
C VAL A 5 2.25 1.20 5.74
N ILE A 6 3.09 0.86 6.72
CA ILE A 6 4.54 0.84 6.53
C ILE A 6 4.93 -0.54 6.00
N GLY A 7 5.63 -0.60 4.87
CA GLY A 7 6.10 -1.86 4.29
C GLY A 7 5.02 -2.63 3.52
N GLY A 8 4.18 -1.96 2.74
CA GLY A 8 3.12 -2.57 1.93
C GLY A 8 3.61 -3.57 0.88
N GLY A 9 4.89 -3.51 0.48
CA GLY A 9 5.48 -4.45 -0.46
C GLY A 9 5.64 -5.88 0.07
N GLY A 10 5.51 -6.09 1.39
CA GLY A 10 5.52 -7.42 2.00
C GLY A 10 4.16 -8.13 1.90
N THR A 11 4.15 -9.42 2.21
CA THR A 11 2.92 -10.25 2.21
C THR A 11 1.86 -9.76 3.20
N VAL A 12 2.29 -9.43 4.42
CA VAL A 12 1.41 -8.94 5.49
C VAL A 12 0.88 -7.53 5.15
N GLY A 13 1.77 -6.65 4.67
CA GLY A 13 1.39 -5.29 4.29
C GLY A 13 0.34 -5.29 3.18
N LEU A 14 0.53 -6.12 2.15
CA LEU A 14 -0.42 -6.26 1.06
C LEU A 14 -1.78 -6.81 1.53
N ALA A 15 -1.80 -7.80 2.42
CA ALA A 15 -3.05 -8.34 2.97
C ALA A 15 -3.81 -7.29 3.80
N ALA A 16 -3.10 -6.52 4.63
CA ALA A 16 -3.68 -5.42 5.41
C ALA A 16 -4.28 -4.35 4.50
N ILE A 17 -3.60 -4.01 3.41
CA ILE A 17 -4.08 -3.05 2.40
C ILE A 17 -5.37 -3.53 1.76
N GLN A 18 -5.41 -4.78 1.26
CA GLN A 18 -6.61 -5.30 0.59
C GLN A 18 -7.82 -5.31 1.53
N LEU A 19 -7.62 -5.71 2.79
CA LEU A 19 -8.68 -5.66 3.80
C LEU A 19 -9.15 -4.23 4.08
N ALA A 20 -8.22 -3.27 4.19
CA ALA A 20 -8.55 -1.88 4.46
C ALA A 20 -9.29 -1.23 3.28
N VAL A 21 -8.87 -1.50 2.04
CA VAL A 21 -9.53 -1.03 0.81
C VAL A 21 -10.94 -1.63 0.70
N ASP A 22 -11.12 -2.93 0.96
CA ASP A 22 -12.44 -3.59 0.99
C ASP A 22 -13.40 -2.95 2.02
N LYS A 23 -12.86 -2.44 3.13
CA LYS A 23 -13.62 -1.66 4.12
C LYS A 23 -13.87 -0.20 3.75
N GLY A 24 -13.47 0.24 2.56
CA GLY A 24 -13.62 1.62 2.09
C GLY A 24 -12.65 2.61 2.76
N CYS A 25 -11.52 2.12 3.28
CA CYS A 25 -10.47 2.99 3.79
C CYS A 25 -9.62 3.55 2.64
N ILE A 26 -9.17 4.78 2.80
CA ILE A 26 -8.17 5.40 1.96
C ILE A 26 -6.81 4.96 2.50
N VAL A 27 -6.07 4.19 1.72
CA VAL A 27 -4.81 3.60 2.16
C VAL A 27 -3.64 4.25 1.45
N SER A 28 -2.64 4.68 2.22
CA SER A 28 -1.32 5.08 1.74
C SER A 28 -0.29 4.09 2.26
N THR A 29 0.77 3.82 1.50
CA THR A 29 1.79 2.85 1.91
C THR A 29 3.18 3.26 1.48
N THR A 30 4.18 2.87 2.27
CA THR A 30 5.58 2.87 1.82
C THR A 30 5.95 1.48 1.29
N CYS A 31 6.73 1.42 0.22
CA CYS A 31 7.18 0.17 -0.40
C CYS A 31 8.49 0.38 -1.17
N GLY A 32 9.11 -0.69 -1.65
CA GLY A 32 10.19 -0.58 -2.63
C GLY A 32 9.64 -0.50 -4.05
N SER A 33 10.42 0.06 -4.98
CA SER A 33 10.07 0.31 -6.39
C SER A 33 9.33 -0.85 -7.09
N GLU A 34 9.79 -2.07 -6.87
CA GLU A 34 9.23 -3.31 -7.45
C GLU A 34 7.78 -3.60 -7.06
N SER A 35 7.31 -3.06 -5.93
CA SER A 35 5.97 -3.33 -5.38
C SER A 35 4.93 -2.28 -5.75
N VAL A 36 5.32 -1.13 -6.31
CA VAL A 36 4.45 0.02 -6.56
C VAL A 36 3.26 -0.36 -7.46
N SER A 37 3.51 -1.00 -8.61
CA SER A 37 2.44 -1.40 -9.54
C SER A 37 1.46 -2.39 -8.92
N ARG A 38 1.95 -3.31 -8.08
CA ARG A 38 1.11 -4.28 -7.36
C ARG A 38 0.22 -3.60 -6.34
N LEU A 39 0.73 -2.58 -5.65
CA LEU A 39 0.00 -1.84 -4.63
C LEU A 39 -1.05 -0.90 -5.25
N GLN A 40 -0.73 -0.29 -6.39
CA GLN A 40 -1.72 0.47 -7.18
C GLN A 40 -2.87 -0.43 -7.64
N ALA A 41 -2.57 -1.64 -8.14
CA ALA A 41 -3.61 -2.61 -8.52
C ALA A 41 -4.47 -3.08 -7.32
N ALA A 42 -3.92 -3.05 -6.10
CA ALA A 42 -4.65 -3.38 -4.88
C ALA A 42 -5.57 -2.24 -4.37
N GLY A 43 -5.58 -1.08 -5.02
CA GLY A 43 -6.46 0.05 -4.68
C GLY A 43 -5.88 1.02 -3.65
N VAL A 44 -4.55 1.06 -3.50
CA VAL A 44 -3.86 2.06 -2.67
C VAL A 44 -3.96 3.43 -3.34
N GLU A 45 -4.29 4.48 -2.57
CA GLU A 45 -4.34 5.87 -3.06
C GLU A 45 -2.94 6.40 -3.37
N GLN A 46 -1.97 6.12 -2.49
CA GLN A 46 -0.59 6.55 -2.65
C GLN A 46 0.40 5.45 -2.22
N ALA A 47 1.26 5.05 -3.14
CA ALA A 47 2.41 4.18 -2.86
C ALA A 47 3.69 5.00 -2.96
N VAL A 48 4.37 5.20 -1.83
CA VAL A 48 5.63 5.93 -1.72
C VAL A 48 6.79 4.95 -1.83
N ASP A 49 7.69 5.18 -2.78
CA ASP A 49 8.90 4.40 -2.95
C ASP A 49 10.04 4.99 -2.14
N TYR A 50 10.34 4.39 -0.98
CA TYR A 50 11.39 4.89 -0.08
C TYR A 50 12.82 4.69 -0.62
N LYS A 51 12.98 3.99 -1.76
CA LYS A 51 14.29 3.86 -2.42
C LYS A 51 14.53 4.96 -3.45
N ALA A 52 13.47 5.59 -3.94
CA ALA A 52 13.54 6.64 -4.94
C ALA A 52 13.37 8.05 -4.35
N GLU A 53 12.74 8.17 -3.18
CA GLU A 53 12.59 9.41 -2.41
C GLU A 53 13.60 9.58 -1.27
#